data_AF-A0A2N2GND1-F1
#
_entry.id   AF-A0A2N2GND1-F1
#
_cell.length_a   1.000
_cell.length_b   1.000
_cell.length_c   1.000
_cell.angle_alpha   90.00
_cell.angle_beta   90.00
_cell.angle_gamma   90.00
#
_symmetry.space_group_name_H-M   'P 1'
#
loop_
_entity.id
_entity.type
_entity.pdbx_description
1 polymer ?
#
loop_
_entity_poly.entity_id
_entity_poly.type
_entity_poly.pdbx_seq_one_letter_code
_entity_poly.pdbx_strand_id
1 'polypeptide(L)'
;MGWNNLSVNQKITIGFGCILALFVVTGVVTYLGVNRIITGAEEVISSNQLDGILAQREVDHLNWVNQVNALIVDDRVTTLKAETDDHKCGFGAWLYGEGRKQAEQQFPALAPILLSIEKPHRDLHQTAVAIKEQFRPEDRTAAKEIFLAQTLPALSEV
;
A
#
# COMPACT_ATOMS: atom_id res chain seq x y z
N MET A 1 36.96 -9.10 -53.01
CA MET A 1 37.27 -10.14 -54.01
C MET A 1 36.87 -11.49 -53.42
N GLY A 2 35.88 -12.20 -53.96
CA GLY A 2 35.52 -13.54 -53.46
C GLY A 2 34.13 -14.02 -53.83
N TRP A 3 33.14 -13.13 -53.96
CA TRP A 3 31.74 -13.52 -54.23
C TRP A 3 31.56 -14.26 -55.56
N ASN A 4 32.30 -13.88 -56.60
CA ASN A 4 32.22 -14.51 -57.92
C ASN A 4 32.93 -15.88 -57.97
N ASN A 5 33.77 -16.21 -56.99
CA ASN A 5 34.50 -17.48 -56.92
C ASN A 5 33.76 -18.54 -56.08
N LEU A 6 32.61 -18.20 -55.50
CA LEU A 6 31.79 -19.11 -54.71
C LEU A 6 30.85 -19.93 -55.61
N SER A 7 30.70 -21.21 -55.29
CA SER A 7 29.70 -22.06 -55.94
C SER A 7 28.28 -21.59 -55.62
N VAL A 8 27.32 -21.94 -56.46
CA VAL A 8 25.91 -21.55 -56.28
C VAL A 8 25.37 -22.00 -54.91
N ASN A 9 25.75 -23.21 -54.45
CA ASN A 9 25.35 -23.72 -53.14
C ASN A 9 25.88 -22.84 -52.00
N GLN A 10 27.14 -22.40 -52.06
CA GLN A 10 27.72 -21.52 -51.04
C GLN A 10 26.99 -20.18 -50.95
N LYS A 11 26.61 -19.59 -52.09
CA LYS A 11 25.85 -18.34 -52.14
C LYS A 11 24.47 -18.49 -51.48
N ILE A 12 23.77 -19.59 -51.76
CA ILE A 12 22.46 -19.91 -51.17
C ILE A 12 22.59 -20.12 -49.65
N THR A 13 23.58 -20.89 -49.20
CA THR A 13 23.81 -21.15 -47.77
C THR A 13 24.13 -19.86 -47.00
N ILE A 14 24.93 -18.95 -47.56
CA ILE A 14 25.21 -17.65 -46.94
C ILE A 14 23.92 -16.82 -46.83
N GLY A 15 23.12 -16.76 -47.89
CA GLY A 15 21.85 -16.02 -47.88
C GLY A 15 20.88 -16.55 -46.83
N PHE A 16 20.66 -17.87 -46.79
CA PHE A 16 19.82 -18.50 -45.76
C PHE A 16 20.41 -18.35 -44.35
N GLY A 17 21.74 -18.44 -44.21
CA GLY A 17 22.42 -18.23 -42.94
C GLY A 17 22.23 -16.82 -42.40
N CYS A 18 22.29 -15.79 -43.26
CA CYS A 18 22.00 -14.41 -42.89
C CYS A 18 20.54 -14.23 -42.44
N ILE A 19 19.58 -14.83 -43.15
CA ILE A 19 18.16 -14.79 -42.77
C ILE A 19 17.94 -15.46 -41.41
N LEU A 20 18.55 -16.62 -41.20
CA LEU A 20 18.44 -17.37 -39.94
C LEU A 20 19.11 -16.61 -38.78
N ALA A 21 20.26 -16.00 -39.01
CA ALA A 21 20.92 -15.13 -38.05
C ALA A 21 20.03 -13.92 -37.69
N LEU A 22 19.38 -13.30 -38.69
CA LEU A 22 18.44 -12.20 -38.45
C LEU A 22 17.26 -12.66 -37.57
N PHE A 23 16.68 -13.83 -37.83
CA PHE A 23 15.62 -14.39 -36.99
C PHE A 23 16.06 -14.66 -35.55
N VAL A 24 17.29 -15.14 -35.34
CA VAL A 24 17.83 -15.34 -34.00
C VAL A 24 17.98 -13.99 -33.28
N VAL A 25 18.52 -12.98 -33.96
CA VAL A 25 18.68 -11.63 -33.39
C VAL A 25 17.34 -11.03 -33.01
N THR A 26 16.33 -11.10 -33.89
CA THR A 26 15.00 -10.58 -33.57
C THR A 26 14.37 -11.35 -32.42
N GLY A 27 14.49 -12.67 -32.39
CA GLY A 27 14.00 -13.51 -31.29
C GLY A 27 14.63 -13.12 -29.94
N VAL A 28 15.94 -12.91 -29.91
CA VAL A 28 16.65 -12.47 -28.69
C VAL A 28 16.20 -11.06 -28.27
N VAL A 29 16.12 -10.11 -29.20
CA VAL A 29 15.68 -8.73 -28.89
C VAL A 29 14.25 -8.73 -28.36
N THR A 30 13.34 -9.49 -28.98
CA THR A 30 11.97 -9.65 -28.52
C THR A 30 11.92 -10.28 -27.14
N TYR A 31 12.69 -11.34 -26.89
CA TYR A 31 12.73 -12.01 -25.58
C TYR A 31 13.21 -11.07 -24.47
N LEU A 32 14.31 -10.35 -24.69
CA LEU A 32 14.85 -9.38 -23.74
C LEU A 32 13.88 -8.20 -23.52
N GLY A 33 13.22 -7.73 -24.57
CA GLY A 33 12.23 -6.67 -24.50
C GLY A 33 10.99 -7.07 -23.70
N VAL A 34 10.44 -8.25 -23.95
CA VAL A 34 9.26 -8.76 -23.23
C VAL A 34 9.58 -8.99 -21.75
N ASN A 35 10.73 -9.57 -21.41
CA ASN A 35 11.11 -9.76 -20.00
C ASN A 35 11.22 -8.43 -19.25
N ARG A 36 11.77 -7.39 -19.89
CA ARG A 36 11.84 -6.05 -19.29
C ARG A 36 10.45 -5.45 -19.03
N ILE A 37 9.50 -5.68 -19.94
CA ILE A 37 8.12 -5.22 -19.78
C ILE A 37 7.44 -5.94 -18.62
N ILE A 38 7.62 -7.26 -18.50
CA ILE A 38 7.03 -8.05 -17.41
C ILE A 38 7.54 -7.57 -16.04
N THR A 39 8.85 -7.40 -15.88
CA THR A 39 9.41 -6.90 -14.60
C THR A 39 8.91 -5.50 -14.26
N GLY A 40 8.77 -4.60 -15.25
CA GLY A 40 8.17 -3.29 -15.03
C GLY A 40 6.69 -3.35 -14.66
N ALA A 41 5.93 -4.31 -15.22
CA ALA A 41 4.54 -4.52 -14.86
C ALA A 41 4.37 -5.04 -13.42
N GLU A 42 5.25 -5.93 -12.96
CA GLU A 42 5.23 -6.45 -11.58
C GLU A 42 5.43 -5.33 -10.55
N GLU A 43 6.34 -4.39 -10.81
CA GLU A 43 6.57 -3.21 -9.94
C GLU A 43 5.33 -2.32 -9.85
N VAL A 44 4.68 -2.03 -10.97
CA VAL A 44 3.45 -1.22 -11.00
C VAL A 44 2.28 -1.94 -10.30
N ILE A 45 2.14 -3.25 -10.49
CA ILE A 45 1.08 -4.04 -9.87
C ILE A 45 1.24 -4.03 -8.35
N SER A 46 2.45 -4.27 -7.86
CA SER A 46 2.73 -4.31 -6.42
C SER A 46 2.63 -2.93 -5.76
N SER A 47 3.03 -1.86 -6.45
CA SER A 47 2.75 -0.48 -6.01
C SER A 47 1.24 -0.24 -5.88
N ASN A 48 0.44 -0.56 -6.90
CA ASN A 48 -1.01 -0.41 -6.86
C ASN A 48 -1.68 -1.26 -5.76
N GLN A 49 -1.14 -2.45 -5.48
CA GLN A 49 -1.62 -3.29 -4.37
C GLN A 49 -1.35 -2.63 -3.01
N LEU A 50 -0.16 -2.07 -2.82
CA LEU A 50 0.18 -1.34 -1.60
C LEU A 50 -0.70 -0.11 -1.43
N ASP A 51 -0.88 0.68 -2.49
CA ASP A 51 -1.78 1.85 -2.48
C ASP A 51 -3.21 1.45 -2.10
N GLY A 52 -3.72 0.36 -2.67
CA GLY A 52 -5.05 -0.17 -2.34
C GLY A 52 -5.16 -0.62 -0.89
N ILE A 53 -4.11 -1.25 -0.34
CA ILE A 53 -4.07 -1.63 1.08
C ILE A 53 -4.11 -0.37 1.96
N LEU A 54 -3.24 0.60 1.72
CA LEU A 54 -3.14 1.81 2.53
C LEU A 54 -4.42 2.65 2.45
N ALA A 55 -5.00 2.81 1.26
CA ALA A 55 -6.30 3.49 1.08
C ALA A 55 -7.41 2.78 1.85
N GLN A 56 -7.44 1.44 1.87
CA GLN A 56 -8.40 0.71 2.68
C GLN A 56 -8.17 0.95 4.18
N ARG A 57 -6.92 1.11 4.64
CA ARG A 57 -6.60 1.42 6.05
C ARG A 57 -7.03 2.82 6.45
N GLU A 58 -6.91 3.79 5.56
CA GLU A 58 -7.48 5.13 5.76
C GLU A 58 -9.01 5.06 5.90
N VAL A 59 -9.69 4.33 4.99
CA VAL A 59 -11.14 4.11 5.07
C VAL A 59 -11.55 3.40 6.36
N ASP A 60 -10.76 2.42 6.82
CA ASP A 60 -10.99 1.73 8.09
C ASP A 60 -10.96 2.71 9.27
N HIS A 61 -10.02 3.67 9.28
CA HIS A 61 -9.94 4.71 10.31
C HIS A 61 -11.05 5.76 10.21
N LEU A 62 -11.48 6.13 9.00
CA LEU A 62 -12.65 7.00 8.82
C LEU A 62 -13.92 6.34 9.38
N ASN A 63 -14.09 5.05 9.15
CA ASN A 63 -15.18 4.26 9.73
C ASN A 63 -15.04 4.14 11.24
N TRP A 64 -13.82 3.97 11.76
CA TRP A 64 -13.54 3.94 13.19
C TRP A 64 -13.93 5.27 13.87
N VAL A 65 -13.53 6.42 13.31
CA VAL A 65 -13.90 7.74 13.84
C VAL A 65 -15.41 7.96 13.80
N ASN A 66 -16.09 7.47 12.75
CA ASN A 66 -17.56 7.51 12.70
C ASN A 66 -18.22 6.70 13.83
N GLN A 67 -17.63 5.58 14.25
CA GLN A 67 -18.13 4.82 15.41
C GLN A 67 -17.94 5.58 16.73
N VAL A 68 -16.80 6.27 16.89
CA VAL A 68 -16.56 7.14 18.05
C VAL A 68 -17.56 8.32 18.04
N ASN A 69 -17.78 8.94 16.89
CA ASN A 69 -18.76 10.02 16.73
C ASN A 69 -20.19 9.55 17.05
N ALA A 70 -20.58 8.35 16.63
CA ALA A 70 -21.90 7.79 16.92
C ALA A 70 -22.16 7.66 18.43
N LEU A 71 -21.15 7.28 19.22
CA LEU A 71 -21.24 7.28 20.69
C LEU A 71 -21.54 8.67 21.25
N ILE A 72 -21.06 9.73 20.60
CA ILE A 72 -21.22 11.11 21.05
C ILE A 72 -22.58 11.67 20.64
N VAL A 73 -23.04 11.40 19.41
CA VAL A 73 -24.20 12.09 18.83
C VAL A 73 -25.50 11.28 18.79
N ASP A 74 -25.45 9.94 18.90
CA ASP A 74 -26.66 9.09 18.89
C ASP A 74 -27.01 8.64 20.31
N ASP A 75 -28.13 9.13 20.84
CA ASP A 75 -28.60 8.82 22.21
C ASP A 75 -28.84 7.31 22.44
N ARG A 76 -29.03 6.53 21.37
CA ARG A 76 -29.24 5.08 21.42
C ARG A 76 -27.92 4.32 21.58
N VAL A 77 -26.78 4.95 21.29
CA VAL A 77 -25.46 4.35 21.42
C VAL A 77 -24.89 4.72 22.79
N THR A 78 -24.73 3.72 23.66
CA THR A 78 -24.25 3.90 25.04
C THR A 78 -22.94 3.17 25.34
N THR A 79 -22.38 2.49 24.34
CA THR A 79 -21.14 1.73 24.45
C THR A 79 -20.24 1.99 23.26
N LEU A 80 -18.95 2.18 23.54
CA LEU A 80 -17.94 2.32 22.49
C LEU A 80 -17.69 0.96 21.83
N LYS A 81 -17.91 0.89 20.51
CA LYS A 81 -17.62 -0.31 19.69
C LYS A 81 -16.27 -0.26 18.98
N ALA A 82 -15.70 0.94 18.85
CA ALA A 82 -14.42 1.16 18.20
C ALA A 82 -13.28 0.48 18.98
N GLU A 83 -12.34 -0.13 18.27
CA GLU A 83 -11.15 -0.77 18.87
C GLU A 83 -10.23 0.29 19.48
N THR A 84 -9.77 0.06 20.72
CA THR A 84 -8.91 0.99 21.45
C THR A 84 -7.44 0.61 21.41
N ASP A 85 -7.12 -0.61 21.00
CA ASP A 85 -5.76 -1.12 20.85
C ASP A 85 -5.25 -0.86 19.44
N ASP A 86 -4.24 0.02 19.32
CA ASP A 86 -3.67 0.41 18.03
C ASP A 86 -2.93 -0.73 17.33
N HIS A 87 -2.64 -1.86 17.99
CA HIS A 87 -2.05 -3.03 17.33
C HIS A 87 -3.10 -3.99 16.76
N LYS A 88 -4.37 -3.84 17.14
CA LYS A 88 -5.47 -4.76 16.74
C LYS A 88 -6.34 -4.25 15.62
N CYS A 89 -6.30 -2.95 15.32
CA CYS A 89 -7.01 -2.41 14.17
C CYS A 89 -6.37 -2.92 12.86
N GLY A 90 -7.09 -2.79 11.74
CA GLY A 90 -6.62 -3.30 10.44
C GLY A 90 -5.28 -2.69 10.00
N PHE A 91 -5.05 -1.41 10.30
CA PHE A 91 -3.79 -0.75 10.03
C PHE A 91 -2.70 -1.20 11.00
N GLY A 92 -2.98 -1.23 12.31
CA GLY A 92 -2.07 -1.73 13.33
C GLY A 92 -1.52 -3.11 13.05
N ALA A 93 -2.40 -4.07 12.78
CA ALA A 93 -2.01 -5.43 12.44
C ALA A 93 -1.11 -5.48 11.19
N TRP A 94 -1.30 -4.57 10.24
CA TRP A 94 -0.47 -4.45 9.04
C TRP A 94 0.86 -3.73 9.32
N LEU A 95 0.82 -2.62 10.07
CA LEU A 95 1.94 -1.74 10.40
C LEU A 95 2.97 -2.45 11.28
N TYR A 96 2.52 -3.25 12.24
CA TYR A 96 3.38 -4.04 13.12
C TYR A 96 3.61 -5.47 12.62
N GLY A 97 3.05 -5.83 11.46
CA GLY A 97 3.10 -7.17 10.88
C GLY A 97 4.05 -7.31 9.69
N GLU A 98 3.82 -8.36 8.89
CA GLU A 98 4.60 -8.62 7.67
C GLU A 98 4.32 -7.60 6.55
N GLY A 99 3.15 -6.97 6.57
CA GLY A 99 2.75 -5.99 5.56
C GLY A 99 3.71 -4.82 5.44
N ARG A 100 4.07 -4.20 6.58
CA ARG A 100 5.11 -3.17 6.63
C ARG A 100 6.46 -3.69 6.14
N LYS A 101 6.91 -4.86 6.62
CA LYS A 101 8.22 -5.39 6.26
C LYS A 101 8.36 -5.57 4.75
N GLN A 102 7.32 -6.09 4.10
CA GLN A 102 7.29 -6.25 2.65
C GLN A 102 7.30 -4.88 1.94
N ALA A 103 6.49 -3.93 2.43
CA ALA A 103 6.44 -2.58 1.88
C ALA A 103 7.80 -1.87 1.99
N GLU A 104 8.51 -1.99 3.11
CA GLU A 104 9.84 -1.39 3.31
C GLU A 104 10.94 -2.09 2.50
N GLN A 105 10.85 -3.42 2.33
CA GLN A 105 11.79 -4.15 1.45
C GLN A 105 11.65 -3.71 0.00
N GLN A 106 10.42 -3.50 -0.44
CA GLN A 106 10.13 -3.11 -1.81
C GLN A 106 10.33 -1.60 -2.04
N PHE A 107 9.94 -0.78 -1.08
CA PHE A 107 10.00 0.68 -1.13
C PHE A 107 10.69 1.22 0.14
N PRO A 108 12.04 1.17 0.22
CA PRO A 108 12.78 1.58 1.42
C PRO A 108 12.50 3.01 1.91
N ALA A 109 12.06 3.89 1.02
CA ALA A 109 11.67 5.26 1.36
C ALA A 109 10.44 5.34 2.29
N LEU A 110 9.62 4.28 2.37
CA LEU A 110 8.47 4.23 3.27
C LEU A 110 8.85 4.03 4.74
N ALA A 111 10.00 3.44 5.03
CA ALA A 111 10.40 3.11 6.39
C ALA A 111 10.35 4.31 7.37
N PRO A 112 10.96 5.47 7.07
CA PRO A 112 10.85 6.64 7.94
C PRO A 112 9.43 7.23 8.01
N ILE A 113 8.63 7.09 6.95
CA ILE A 113 7.26 7.60 6.90
C ILE A 113 6.36 6.76 7.81
N LEU A 114 6.38 5.44 7.65
CA LEU A 114 5.60 4.49 8.46
C LEU A 114 6.00 4.56 9.95
N LEU A 115 7.29 4.71 10.24
CA LEU A 115 7.76 4.94 11.60
C LEU A 115 7.18 6.23 12.21
N SER A 116 7.08 7.30 11.41
CA SER A 116 6.54 8.58 11.89
C SER A 116 5.05 8.52 12.22
N ILE A 117 4.31 7.57 11.64
CA ILE A 117 2.86 7.38 11.84
C ILE A 117 2.55 6.57 13.11
N GLU A 118 3.47 5.74 13.61
CA GLU A 118 3.23 4.89 14.80
C GLU A 118 2.72 5.69 16.01
N LYS A 119 3.36 6.82 16.29
CA LYS A 119 2.97 7.67 17.42
C LYS A 119 1.60 8.32 17.19
N PRO A 120 1.34 9.07 16.10
CA PRO A 120 0.02 9.60 15.79
C PRO A 120 -1.08 8.55 15.85
N HIS A 121 -0.83 7.35 15.33
CA HIS A 121 -1.79 6.24 15.32
C HIS A 121 -2.13 5.75 16.73
N ARG A 122 -1.11 5.53 17.57
CA ARG A 122 -1.32 5.20 18.97
C ARG A 122 -2.07 6.32 19.71
N ASP A 123 -1.66 7.57 19.50
CA ASP A 123 -2.24 8.73 20.18
C ASP A 123 -3.73 8.89 19.78
N LEU A 124 -4.09 8.65 18.51
CA LEU A 124 -5.48 8.57 18.04
C LEU A 124 -6.29 7.53 18.82
N HIS A 125 -5.79 6.29 18.94
CA HIS A 125 -6.47 5.22 19.69
C HIS A 125 -6.59 5.54 21.19
N GLN A 126 -5.60 6.22 21.77
CA GLN A 126 -5.68 6.70 23.16
C GLN A 126 -6.81 7.71 23.38
N THR A 127 -7.16 8.53 22.38
CA THR A 127 -8.31 9.43 22.48
C THR A 127 -9.63 8.67 22.69
N ALA A 128 -9.80 7.51 22.06
CA ALA A 128 -10.99 6.68 22.25
C ALA A 128 -11.07 6.07 23.66
N VAL A 129 -9.93 5.73 24.26
CA VAL A 129 -9.86 5.32 25.68
C VAL A 129 -10.32 6.46 26.58
N ALA A 130 -9.77 7.67 26.38
CA ALA A 130 -10.15 8.85 27.16
C ALA A 130 -11.64 9.21 27.00
N ILE A 131 -12.18 9.12 25.78
CA ILE A 131 -13.60 9.30 25.51
C ILE A 131 -14.43 8.27 26.28
N LYS A 132 -14.05 6.99 26.25
CA LYS A 132 -14.76 5.93 26.97
C LYS A 132 -14.79 6.16 28.48
N GLU A 133 -13.71 6.68 29.06
CA GLU A 133 -13.62 6.99 30.50
C GLU A 133 -14.51 8.17 30.90
N GLN A 134 -14.57 9.20 30.07
CA GLN A 134 -15.37 10.42 30.31
C GLN A 134 -16.82 10.32 29.82
N PHE A 135 -17.15 9.31 29.03
CA PHE A 135 -18.49 9.16 28.47
C PHE A 135 -19.53 8.89 29.58
N ARG A 136 -20.55 9.74 29.62
CA ARG A 136 -21.77 9.54 30.41
C ARG A 136 -22.96 9.66 29.48
N PRO A 137 -23.89 8.68 29.42
CA PRO A 137 -25.04 8.74 28.52
C PRO A 137 -25.88 10.03 28.67
N GLU A 138 -26.02 10.51 29.91
CA GLU A 138 -26.75 11.71 30.29
C GLU A 138 -26.00 13.04 30.06
N ASP A 139 -24.66 13.00 30.00
CA ASP A 139 -23.81 14.16 29.76
C ASP A 139 -22.58 13.77 28.94
N ARG A 140 -22.66 14.04 27.63
CA ARG A 140 -21.62 13.68 26.66
C ARG A 140 -20.63 14.82 26.41
N THR A 141 -20.68 15.89 27.20
CA THR A 141 -19.93 17.13 26.94
C THR A 141 -18.42 16.91 26.97
N ALA A 142 -17.91 16.25 28.01
CA ALA A 142 -16.48 15.94 28.13
C ALA A 142 -15.97 15.01 27.02
N ALA A 143 -16.74 13.97 26.67
CA ALA A 143 -16.43 13.07 25.56
C ALA A 143 -16.40 13.82 24.21
N LYS A 144 -17.36 14.72 23.98
CA LYS A 144 -17.42 15.56 22.79
C LYS A 144 -16.24 16.51 22.69
N GLU A 145 -15.82 17.11 23.81
CA GLU A 145 -14.66 18.00 23.86
C GLU A 145 -13.38 17.25 23.47
N ILE A 146 -13.13 16.06 24.04
CA ILE A 146 -11.98 15.22 23.68
C ILE A 146 -12.02 14.86 22.19
N PHE A 147 -13.18 14.48 21.66
CA PHE A 147 -13.33 14.13 20.26
C PHE A 147 -12.94 15.28 19.32
N LEU A 148 -13.45 16.49 19.59
CA LEU A 148 -13.19 17.66 18.75
C LEU A 148 -11.75 18.16 18.90
N ALA A 149 -11.21 18.16 20.12
CA ALA A 149 -9.91 18.75 20.43
C ALA A 149 -8.73 17.78 20.23
N GLN A 150 -8.97 16.47 20.25
CA GLN A 150 -7.90 15.45 20.21
C GLN A 150 -8.12 14.42 19.11
N THR A 151 -9.30 13.80 19.01
CA THR A 151 -9.54 12.73 18.01
C THR A 151 -9.47 13.25 16.58
N LEU A 152 -10.14 14.38 16.27
CA LEU A 152 -10.14 14.92 14.91
C LEU A 152 -8.76 15.41 14.45
N PRO A 153 -7.96 16.15 15.25
CA PRO A 153 -6.59 16.47 14.89
C PRO A 153 -5.71 15.23 14.72
N ALA A 154 -5.78 14.26 15.64
CA ALA A 154 -4.97 13.06 15.57
C ALA A 154 -5.30 12.21 14.32
N LEU A 155 -6.57 12.18 13.88
CA LEU A 155 -6.95 11.49 12.64
C LEU A 155 -6.22 12.04 11.41
N SER A 156 -5.94 13.34 11.36
CA SER A 156 -5.25 13.96 10.21
C SER A 156 -3.76 13.65 10.14
N GLU A 157 -3.19 13.07 11.19
CA GLU A 157 -1.79 12.70 11.29
C GLU A 157 -1.55 11.19 11.06
N VAL A 158 -2.61 10.42 10.74
CA VAL A 158 -2.60 8.95 10.59
C VAL A 158 -3.01 8.52 9.20
#